data_AF-A0A3D3I4K9-F1
#
_entry.id   AF-A0A3D3I4K9-F1
#
_cell.length_a   1.000
_cell.length_b   1.000
_cell.length_c   1.000
_cell.angle_alpha   90.00
_cell.angle_beta   90.00
_cell.angle_gamma   90.00
#
_symmetry.space_group_name_H-M   'P 1'
#
loop_
_entity.id
_entity.type
_entity.pdbx_description
1 polymer ?
#
loop_
_entity_poly.entity_id
_entity_poly.type
_entity_poly.pdbx_seq_one_letter_code
_entity_poly.pdbx_strand_id
1 'polypeptide(L)'
;GIFGLLALMLTVRLFAGRAPDPDIHPHPVPLSMSLPPLILGVAGFLMILLASAGPQQWVQEVQASLGHPRELKYGWQAWYGVDAALGVSVVAWALALGLFALWPRWKPDTSRWTTAATDTAHNLGRAVLSVGERVTRVTQSGSLTNYVALTWATVAGVVGVVAWRLFAQPQNPGLNLTITAKSAPEVLVLIVMVVGAGVAAITQRRLFAALSIGALGLGVAVFFLLHGAPDLAMTQIVVDTLTVLLIVLVFFRLPRLVRQTQVWRKSRDVIISLGVGAAMTVFTLAAMGSDRPVDTAQWVAERTYTEAYGRNIVNVILVDFRGIDTMGEIAVLGIAAFGVTALLRLRNRENLPTTEVAE
;
A
#
# COMPACT_ATOMS: atom_id res chain seq x y z
N GLY A 1 -48.82 3.94 19.97
CA GLY A 1 -48.50 2.73 19.18
C GLY A 1 -47.41 1.93 19.85
N ILE A 2 -46.22 1.83 19.27
CA ILE A 2 -45.10 1.03 19.84
C ILE A 2 -44.16 1.88 20.71
N PHE A 3 -43.83 3.11 20.29
CA PHE A 3 -42.99 4.00 21.10
C PHE A 3 -43.60 4.34 22.46
N GLY A 4 -44.92 4.60 22.50
CA GLY A 4 -45.64 4.80 23.76
C GLY A 4 -45.63 3.57 24.66
N LEU A 5 -45.72 2.36 24.07
CA LEU A 5 -45.61 1.09 24.79
C LEU A 5 -44.21 0.92 25.41
N LEU A 6 -43.15 1.19 24.64
CA LEU A 6 -41.77 1.14 25.10
C LEU A 6 -41.49 2.17 26.19
N ALA A 7 -41.98 3.41 26.01
CA ALA A 7 -41.89 4.45 27.02
C ALA A 7 -42.58 4.02 28.32
N LEU A 8 -43.82 3.54 28.25
CA LEU A 8 -44.55 3.02 29.42
C LEU A 8 -43.81 1.86 30.09
N MET A 9 -43.23 0.93 29.32
CA MET A 9 -42.42 -0.15 29.90
C MET A 9 -41.17 0.36 30.60
N LEU A 10 -40.41 1.23 29.95
CA LEU A 10 -39.18 1.79 30.51
C LEU A 10 -39.50 2.59 31.77
N THR A 11 -40.54 3.43 31.77
CA THR A 11 -40.85 4.26 32.94
C THR A 11 -41.51 3.46 34.05
N VAL A 12 -42.58 2.72 33.78
CA VAL A 12 -43.35 2.03 34.82
C VAL A 12 -42.57 0.85 35.40
N ARG A 13 -41.86 0.05 34.59
CA ARG A 13 -41.10 -1.09 35.14
C ARG A 13 -39.85 -0.64 35.90
N LEU A 14 -39.22 0.46 35.48
CA LEU A 14 -38.01 0.96 36.13
C LEU A 14 -38.33 1.70 37.44
N PHE A 15 -39.39 2.52 37.48
CA PHE A 15 -39.69 3.38 38.63
C PHE A 15 -40.81 2.87 39.54
N ALA A 16 -41.78 2.10 39.01
CA ALA A 16 -42.87 1.51 39.79
C ALA A 16 -42.71 -0.02 39.96
N GLY A 17 -41.53 -0.55 39.62
CA GLY A 17 -41.15 -1.94 39.85
C GLY A 17 -40.91 -2.26 41.32
N ARG A 18 -40.56 -3.52 41.61
CA ARG A 18 -40.16 -3.91 42.97
C ARG A 18 -38.85 -3.20 43.33
N ALA A 19 -38.79 -2.69 44.56
CA ALA A 19 -37.56 -2.12 45.09
C ALA A 19 -36.42 -3.16 45.04
N PRO A 20 -35.17 -2.75 44.71
CA PRO A 20 -34.01 -3.63 44.77
C PRO A 20 -33.79 -4.21 46.18
N ASP A 21 -32.97 -5.25 46.23
CA ASP A 21 -32.53 -5.90 47.49
C ASP A 21 -32.05 -4.86 48.52
N PRO A 22 -32.53 -4.88 49.78
CA PRO A 22 -32.11 -3.95 50.82
C PRO A 22 -30.59 -3.91 51.09
N ASP A 23 -29.84 -4.94 50.68
CA ASP A 23 -28.37 -4.99 50.80
C ASP A 23 -27.64 -4.14 49.74
N ILE A 24 -28.34 -3.62 48.73
CA ILE A 24 -27.78 -2.73 47.70
C ILE A 24 -28.02 -1.28 48.15
N HIS A 25 -26.98 -0.64 48.68
CA HIS A 25 -27.04 0.78 49.03
C HIS A 25 -27.15 1.67 47.79
N PRO A 26 -28.29 2.33 47.53
CA PRO A 26 -28.42 3.24 46.39
C PRO A 26 -27.58 4.48 46.68
N HIS A 27 -26.58 4.76 45.85
CA HIS A 27 -25.81 5.99 45.98
C HIS A 27 -26.64 7.19 45.50
N PRO A 28 -26.64 8.33 46.21
CA PRO A 28 -27.26 9.54 45.72
C PRO A 28 -26.54 9.97 44.43
N VAL A 29 -27.32 10.24 43.38
CA VAL A 29 -26.77 10.66 42.09
C VAL A 29 -26.13 12.05 42.25
N PRO A 30 -24.83 12.23 41.93
CA PRO A 30 -24.19 13.52 42.05
C PRO A 30 -24.80 14.53 41.09
N LEU A 31 -24.83 15.81 41.49
CA LEU A 31 -25.48 16.88 40.73
C LEU A 31 -24.92 17.02 39.31
N SER A 32 -23.63 16.72 39.11
CA SER A 32 -22.98 16.75 37.79
C SER A 32 -23.55 15.74 36.79
N MET A 33 -24.07 14.60 37.26
CA MET A 33 -24.68 13.58 36.40
C MET A 33 -26.17 13.85 36.12
N SER A 34 -26.87 14.51 37.04
CA SER A 34 -28.29 14.86 36.88
C SER A 34 -28.50 16.16 36.09
N LEU A 35 -27.51 17.06 36.07
CA LEU A 35 -27.62 18.36 35.42
C LEU A 35 -27.84 18.25 33.89
N PRO A 36 -27.11 17.43 33.10
CA PRO A 36 -27.32 17.38 31.65
C PRO A 36 -28.72 16.84 31.24
N PRO A 37 -29.22 15.72 31.80
CA PRO A 37 -30.59 15.27 31.53
C PRO A 37 -31.64 16.28 31.99
N LEU A 38 -31.42 16.96 33.13
CA LEU A 38 -32.33 17.99 33.62
C LEU A 38 -32.37 19.19 32.67
N ILE A 39 -31.22 19.69 32.20
CA ILE A 39 -31.15 20.76 31.21
C ILE A 39 -31.87 20.37 29.93
N LEU A 40 -31.64 19.15 29.42
CA LEU A 40 -32.31 18.66 28.21
C LEU A 40 -33.82 18.53 28.40
N GLY A 41 -34.28 18.02 29.54
CA GLY A 41 -35.70 17.90 29.87
C GLY A 41 -36.38 19.26 30.01
N VAL A 42 -35.76 20.19 30.73
CA VAL A 42 -36.23 21.56 30.91
C VAL A 42 -36.23 22.31 29.57
N ALA A 43 -35.16 22.20 28.78
CA ALA A 43 -35.10 22.80 27.45
C ALA A 43 -36.20 22.25 26.54
N GLY A 44 -36.41 20.93 26.52
CA GLY A 44 -37.51 20.31 25.76
C GLY A 44 -38.89 20.80 26.19
N PHE A 45 -39.11 20.98 27.49
CA PHE A 45 -40.35 21.55 28.02
C PHE A 45 -40.53 23.02 27.67
N LEU A 46 -39.50 23.85 27.83
CA LEU A 46 -39.51 25.28 27.49
C LEU A 46 -39.75 25.51 26.00
N MET A 47 -39.27 24.61 25.13
CA MET A 47 -39.52 24.67 23.69
C MET A 47 -41.00 24.56 23.33
N ILE A 48 -41.82 23.89 24.17
CA ILE A 48 -43.28 23.84 24.01
C ILE A 48 -43.92 25.19 24.38
N LEU A 49 -43.40 25.87 25.41
CA LEU A 49 -43.90 27.17 25.84
C LEU A 49 -43.48 28.31 24.90
N LEU A 50 -42.31 28.18 24.26
CA LEU A 50 -41.75 29.13 23.30
C LEU A 50 -42.14 28.81 21.85
N ALA A 51 -43.13 27.94 21.63
CA ALA A 51 -43.44 27.36 20.33
C ALA A 51 -43.63 28.40 19.21
N SER A 52 -44.20 29.56 19.53
CA SER A 52 -44.48 30.64 18.57
C SER A 52 -43.31 31.62 18.35
N ALA A 53 -42.25 31.57 19.16
CA ALA A 53 -41.22 32.62 19.19
C ALA A 53 -39.85 32.21 18.62
N GLY A 54 -39.58 30.92 18.39
CA GLY A 54 -38.24 30.47 17.94
C GLY A 54 -38.22 29.19 17.11
N PRO A 55 -38.75 28.05 17.58
CA PRO A 55 -38.59 26.76 16.90
C PRO A 55 -39.19 26.75 15.49
N GLN A 56 -40.30 27.48 15.31
CA GLN A 56 -40.94 27.62 14.01
C GLN A 56 -40.02 28.26 12.97
N GLN A 57 -39.28 29.31 13.35
CA GLN A 57 -38.36 30.00 12.45
C GLN A 57 -37.21 29.07 12.02
N TRP A 58 -36.64 28.30 12.95
CA TRP A 58 -35.58 27.34 12.62
C TRP A 58 -36.05 26.27 11.62
N VAL A 59 -37.26 25.74 11.80
CA VAL A 59 -37.83 24.77 10.87
C VAL A 59 -38.08 25.40 9.49
N GLN A 60 -38.57 26.63 9.44
CA GLN A 60 -38.78 27.37 8.19
C GLN A 60 -37.47 27.61 7.43
N GLU A 61 -36.39 27.94 8.12
CA GLU A 61 -35.07 28.12 7.49
C GLU A 61 -34.48 26.80 6.96
N VAL A 62 -34.68 25.69 7.67
CA VAL A 62 -34.29 24.36 7.18
C VAL A 62 -35.12 23.94 5.97
N GLN A 63 -36.42 24.23 5.95
CA GLN A 63 -37.26 23.97 4.77
C GLN A 63 -36.86 24.84 3.57
N ALA A 64 -36.54 26.11 3.81
CA ALA A 64 -36.06 27.02 2.77
C ALA A 64 -34.75 26.55 2.15
N SER A 65 -33.81 26.02 2.96
CA SER A 65 -32.54 25.49 2.45
C SER A 65 -32.70 24.21 1.63
N LEU A 66 -33.78 23.45 1.87
CA LEU A 66 -34.18 22.29 1.07
C LEU A 66 -35.04 22.66 -0.17
N GLY A 67 -35.29 23.96 -0.41
CA GLY A 67 -36.02 24.46 -1.58
C GLY A 67 -37.54 24.45 -1.45
N HIS A 68 -38.08 24.31 -0.24
CA HIS A 68 -39.52 24.38 0.02
C HIS A 68 -39.98 25.81 0.40
N PRO A 69 -41.26 26.16 0.19
CA PRO A 69 -41.80 27.46 0.63
C PRO A 69 -41.61 27.67 2.14
N ARG A 70 -41.21 28.90 2.54
CA ARG A 70 -41.06 29.28 3.96
C ARG A 70 -42.37 29.26 4.75
N GLU A 71 -43.51 29.31 4.07
CA GLU A 71 -44.82 29.29 4.73
C GLU A 71 -45.17 27.87 5.19
N LEU A 72 -45.18 27.69 6.50
CA LEU A 72 -45.67 26.46 7.11
C LEU A 72 -47.20 26.42 7.00
N LYS A 73 -47.73 25.36 6.41
CA LYS A 73 -49.18 25.09 6.33
C LYS A 73 -49.84 25.02 7.72
N TYR A 74 -49.08 24.67 8.75
CA TYR A 74 -49.48 24.68 10.15
C TYR A 74 -48.38 25.35 10.98
N GLY A 75 -48.68 26.49 11.61
CA GLY A 75 -47.76 27.15 12.55
C GLY A 75 -47.61 26.34 13.84
N TRP A 76 -46.48 26.44 14.54
CA TRP A 76 -46.25 25.74 15.81
C TRP A 76 -47.13 26.38 16.90
N GLN A 77 -48.09 25.62 17.43
CA GLN A 77 -49.01 26.05 18.48
C GLN A 77 -49.04 24.99 19.59
N ALA A 78 -49.17 25.43 20.84
CA ALA A 78 -49.29 24.50 21.97
C ALA A 78 -50.64 23.76 21.98
N TRP A 79 -51.67 24.34 21.37
CA TRP A 79 -53.02 23.78 21.31
C TRP A 79 -53.66 24.08 19.95
N TYR A 80 -54.01 23.04 19.21
CA TYR A 80 -54.64 23.13 17.88
C TYR A 80 -56.16 22.92 17.91
N GLY A 81 -56.75 22.72 19.09
CA GLY A 81 -58.17 22.36 19.22
C GLY A 81 -58.43 20.86 19.04
N VAL A 82 -59.70 20.51 18.87
CA VAL A 82 -60.14 19.13 18.65
C VAL A 82 -60.08 18.83 17.15
N ASP A 83 -58.95 18.28 16.70
CA ASP A 83 -58.70 17.95 15.31
C ASP A 83 -58.43 16.45 15.10
N ALA A 84 -58.21 16.07 13.85
CA ALA A 84 -57.89 14.68 13.50
C ALA A 84 -56.56 14.21 14.12
N ALA A 85 -55.58 15.11 14.31
CA ALA A 85 -54.28 14.78 14.89
C ALA A 85 -54.41 14.43 16.38
N LEU A 86 -55.22 15.17 17.14
CA LEU A 86 -55.58 14.84 18.52
C LEU A 86 -56.28 13.48 18.57
N GLY A 87 -57.22 13.22 17.65
CA GLY A 87 -57.89 11.92 17.54
C GLY A 87 -56.91 10.76 17.34
N VAL A 88 -55.96 10.89 16.41
CA VAL A 88 -54.91 9.88 16.16
C VAL A 88 -53.99 9.71 17.37
N SER A 89 -53.65 10.79 18.07
CA SER A 89 -52.83 10.75 19.30
C SER A 89 -53.55 9.99 20.42
N VAL A 90 -54.83 10.28 20.65
CA VAL A 90 -55.67 9.57 21.63
C VAL A 90 -55.73 8.08 21.30
N VAL A 91 -55.97 7.72 20.03
CA VAL A 91 -55.95 6.32 19.59
C VAL A 91 -54.58 5.69 19.79
N ALA A 92 -53.49 6.41 19.48
CA ALA A 92 -52.13 5.90 19.65
C ALA A 92 -51.78 5.63 21.12
N TRP A 93 -52.23 6.49 22.04
CA TRP A 93 -52.09 6.29 23.49
C TRP A 93 -52.99 5.18 24.02
N ALA A 94 -54.24 5.11 23.57
CA ALA A 94 -55.16 4.01 23.91
C ALA A 94 -54.58 2.65 23.47
N LEU A 95 -54.01 2.57 22.26
CA LEU A 95 -53.29 1.40 21.77
C LEU A 95 -52.04 1.10 22.60
N ALA A 96 -51.24 2.10 22.97
CA ALA A 96 -50.05 1.90 23.79
C ALA A 96 -50.40 1.37 25.20
N LEU A 97 -51.42 1.94 25.83
CA LEU A 97 -51.93 1.50 27.14
C LEU A 97 -52.56 0.11 27.06
N GLY A 98 -53.36 -0.15 26.03
CA GLY A 98 -53.95 -1.47 25.78
C GLY A 98 -52.88 -2.55 25.58
N LEU A 99 -51.89 -2.29 24.72
CA LEU A 99 -50.75 -3.18 24.52
C LEU A 99 -49.92 -3.36 25.81
N PHE A 100 -49.75 -2.30 26.61
CA PHE A 100 -49.01 -2.35 27.88
C PHE A 100 -49.73 -3.22 28.91
N ALA A 101 -51.05 -3.07 29.04
CA ALA A 101 -51.87 -3.89 29.93
C ALA A 101 -51.94 -5.37 29.49
N LEU A 102 -51.91 -5.61 28.17
CA LEU A 102 -51.89 -6.95 27.59
C LEU A 102 -50.49 -7.60 27.60
N TRP A 103 -49.43 -6.81 27.75
CA TRP A 103 -48.04 -7.27 27.68
C TRP A 103 -47.67 -8.41 28.64
N PRO A 104 -48.13 -8.46 29.91
CA PRO A 104 -47.84 -9.59 30.79
C PRO A 104 -48.45 -10.91 30.29
N ARG A 105 -49.51 -10.85 29.48
CA ARG A 105 -50.20 -12.02 28.92
C ARG A 105 -49.73 -12.34 27.50
N TRP A 106 -49.33 -11.33 26.74
CA TRP A 106 -48.89 -11.44 25.36
C TRP A 106 -47.44 -10.93 25.25
N LYS A 107 -46.50 -11.82 25.54
CA LYS A 107 -45.07 -11.57 25.38
C LYS A 107 -44.63 -12.20 24.05
N PRO A 108 -44.64 -11.47 22.92
CA PRO A 108 -44.23 -12.03 21.65
C PRO A 108 -42.76 -12.47 21.73
N ASP A 109 -42.49 -13.70 21.30
CA ASP A 109 -41.13 -14.22 21.19
C ASP A 109 -40.42 -13.51 20.01
N THR A 110 -39.69 -12.46 20.36
CA THR A 110 -38.90 -11.66 19.43
C THR A 110 -37.48 -12.19 19.27
N SER A 111 -37.10 -13.25 20.01
CA SER A 111 -35.74 -13.81 20.01
C SER A 111 -35.28 -14.16 18.60
N ARG A 112 -36.15 -14.78 17.79
CA ARG A 112 -35.86 -15.15 16.40
C ARG A 112 -35.44 -13.95 15.54
N TRP A 113 -36.07 -12.79 15.71
CA TRP A 113 -35.80 -11.60 14.90
C TRP A 113 -34.55 -10.87 15.36
N THR A 114 -34.35 -10.75 16.68
CA THR A 114 -33.15 -10.13 17.25
C THR A 114 -31.90 -10.98 16.98
N THR A 115 -32.02 -12.31 17.09
CA THR A 115 -30.94 -13.24 16.80
C THR A 115 -30.63 -13.24 15.30
N ALA A 116 -31.63 -13.29 14.41
CA ALA A 116 -31.39 -13.24 12.97
C ALA A 116 -30.66 -11.97 12.51
N ALA A 117 -31.06 -10.78 12.98
CA ALA A 117 -30.41 -9.52 12.60
C ALA A 117 -28.95 -9.46 13.11
N THR A 118 -28.73 -9.86 14.36
CA THR A 118 -27.39 -9.85 14.99
C THR A 118 -26.47 -10.89 14.36
N ASP A 119 -26.99 -12.10 14.09
CA ASP A 119 -26.26 -13.18 13.43
C ASP A 119 -25.90 -12.81 12.00
N THR A 120 -26.79 -12.14 11.27
CA THR A 120 -26.51 -11.69 9.90
C THR A 120 -25.37 -10.67 9.88
N ALA A 121 -25.42 -9.67 10.76
CA ALA A 121 -24.36 -8.68 10.88
C ALA A 121 -23.02 -9.32 11.30
N HIS A 122 -23.05 -10.25 12.26
CA HIS A 122 -21.88 -10.98 12.70
C HIS A 122 -21.28 -11.86 11.59
N ASN A 123 -22.12 -12.59 10.85
CA ASN A 123 -21.69 -13.45 9.74
C ASN A 123 -21.11 -12.64 8.58
N LEU A 124 -21.68 -11.48 8.27
CA LEU A 124 -21.10 -10.56 7.30
C LEU A 124 -19.72 -10.08 7.74
N GLY A 125 -19.56 -9.70 9.01
CA GLY A 125 -18.27 -9.32 9.58
C GLY A 125 -17.23 -10.43 9.45
N ARG A 126 -17.60 -11.68 9.78
CA ARG A 126 -16.70 -12.84 9.60
C ARG A 126 -16.36 -13.11 8.13
N ALA A 127 -17.32 -12.93 7.21
CA ALA A 127 -17.06 -13.08 5.79
C ALA A 127 -16.02 -12.06 5.30
N VAL A 128 -16.16 -10.79 5.68
CA VAL A 128 -15.19 -9.74 5.34
C VAL A 128 -13.81 -10.06 5.90
N LEU A 129 -13.72 -10.46 7.18
CA LEU A 129 -12.45 -10.85 7.80
C LEU A 129 -11.82 -12.05 7.09
N SER A 130 -12.61 -13.07 6.73
CA SER A 130 -12.11 -14.26 6.02
C SER A 130 -11.56 -13.91 4.64
N VAL A 131 -12.17 -12.95 3.93
CA VAL A 131 -11.65 -12.42 2.67
C VAL A 131 -10.34 -11.68 2.91
N GLY A 132 -10.29 -10.82 3.94
CA GLY A 132 -9.07 -10.11 4.34
C GLY A 132 -7.92 -11.06 4.64
N GLU A 133 -8.14 -12.09 5.45
CA GLU A 133 -7.15 -13.13 5.74
C GLU A 133 -6.70 -13.88 4.48
N ARG A 134 -7.62 -14.18 3.56
CA ARG A 134 -7.28 -14.84 2.30
C ARG A 134 -6.40 -13.96 1.41
N VAL A 135 -6.73 -12.67 1.31
CA VAL A 135 -5.92 -11.69 0.58
C VAL A 135 -4.54 -11.60 1.21
N THR A 136 -4.44 -11.39 2.53
CA THR A 136 -3.16 -11.29 3.26
C THR A 136 -2.32 -12.54 3.09
N ARG A 137 -2.90 -13.74 3.16
CA ARG A 137 -2.17 -15.00 2.97
C ARG A 137 -1.57 -15.13 1.57
N VAL A 138 -2.24 -14.58 0.55
CA VAL A 138 -1.78 -14.58 -0.83
C VAL A 138 -0.74 -13.49 -1.08
N THR A 139 -0.98 -12.27 -0.59
CA THR A 139 -0.12 -11.10 -0.85
C THR A 139 1.07 -11.02 0.08
N GLN A 140 0.94 -11.43 1.34
CA GLN A 140 2.00 -11.42 2.35
C GLN A 140 2.48 -12.83 2.68
N SER A 141 3.03 -13.52 1.67
CA SER A 141 3.49 -14.90 1.84
C SER A 141 4.75 -15.04 2.73
N GLY A 142 5.33 -13.94 3.21
CA GLY A 142 6.56 -13.91 4.02
C GLY A 142 7.82 -14.37 3.27
N SER A 143 7.76 -14.59 1.96
CA SER A 143 8.84 -15.16 1.16
C SER A 143 9.40 -14.12 0.19
N LEU A 144 10.66 -13.73 0.40
CA LEU A 144 11.37 -12.82 -0.51
C LEU A 144 11.37 -13.35 -1.94
N THR A 145 11.49 -14.66 -2.15
CA THR A 145 11.50 -15.28 -3.49
C THR A 145 10.16 -15.06 -4.21
N ASN A 146 9.03 -15.14 -3.51
CA ASN A 146 7.73 -14.87 -4.10
C ASN A 146 7.56 -13.37 -4.42
N TYR A 147 8.02 -12.49 -3.53
CA TYR A 147 7.99 -11.05 -3.78
C TYR A 147 8.83 -10.67 -5.00
N VAL A 148 10.08 -11.15 -5.08
CA VAL A 148 10.96 -10.89 -6.23
C VAL A 148 10.37 -11.47 -7.52
N ALA A 149 9.80 -12.68 -7.49
CA ALA A 149 9.15 -13.27 -8.66
C ALA A 149 7.93 -12.45 -9.12
N LEU A 150 7.10 -11.98 -8.19
CA LEU A 150 5.94 -11.13 -8.49
C LEU A 150 6.38 -9.78 -9.06
N THR A 151 7.40 -9.15 -8.49
CA THR A 151 7.96 -7.89 -8.99
C THR A 151 8.45 -8.04 -10.43
N TRP A 152 9.26 -9.07 -10.70
CA TRP A 152 9.75 -9.32 -12.06
C TRP A 152 8.63 -9.68 -13.04
N ALA A 153 7.63 -10.47 -12.62
CA ALA A 153 6.46 -10.76 -13.45
C ALA A 153 5.66 -9.48 -13.78
N THR A 154 5.52 -8.57 -12.81
CA THR A 154 4.84 -7.28 -13.00
C THR A 154 5.63 -6.38 -13.95
N VAL A 155 6.94 -6.29 -13.78
CA VAL A 155 7.84 -5.55 -14.68
C VAL A 155 7.73 -6.12 -16.10
N ALA A 156 7.82 -7.44 -16.27
CA ALA A 156 7.67 -8.08 -17.57
C ALA A 156 6.29 -7.80 -18.21
N GLY A 157 5.22 -7.81 -17.41
CA GLY A 157 3.88 -7.46 -17.86
C GLY A 157 3.77 -6.01 -18.33
N VAL A 158 4.25 -5.06 -17.54
CA VAL A 158 4.23 -3.62 -17.88
C VAL A 158 5.09 -3.35 -19.11
N VAL A 159 6.33 -3.84 -19.12
CA VAL A 159 7.25 -3.69 -20.26
C VAL A 159 6.68 -4.36 -21.51
N GLY A 160 6.06 -5.53 -21.37
CA GLY A 160 5.38 -6.23 -22.46
C GLY A 160 4.22 -5.42 -23.05
N VAL A 161 3.40 -4.79 -22.19
CA VAL A 161 2.32 -3.89 -22.64
C VAL A 161 2.88 -2.66 -23.35
N VAL A 162 3.94 -2.04 -22.82
CA VAL A 162 4.59 -0.89 -23.45
C VAL A 162 5.17 -1.28 -24.81
N ALA A 163 5.92 -2.38 -24.87
CA ALA A 163 6.49 -2.88 -26.11
C ALA A 163 5.40 -3.20 -27.14
N TRP A 164 4.31 -3.86 -26.73
CA TRP A 164 3.16 -4.11 -27.59
C TRP A 164 2.55 -2.82 -28.13
N ARG A 165 2.38 -1.79 -27.30
CA ARG A 165 1.90 -0.48 -27.75
C ARG A 165 2.84 0.20 -28.73
N LEU A 166 4.16 0.10 -28.52
CA LEU A 166 5.15 0.64 -29.45
C LEU A 166 5.04 -0.06 -30.81
N PHE A 167 4.91 -1.40 -30.84
CA PHE A 167 4.71 -2.16 -32.07
C PHE A 167 3.36 -1.90 -32.77
N ALA A 168 2.31 -1.59 -32.00
CA ALA A 168 0.99 -1.29 -32.56
C ALA A 168 0.89 0.10 -33.23
N GLN A 169 1.92 0.95 -33.14
CA GLN A 169 1.89 2.26 -33.77
C GLN A 169 2.03 2.14 -35.30
N PRO A 170 1.20 2.83 -36.10
CA PRO A 170 1.24 2.76 -37.57
C PRO A 170 2.56 3.20 -38.19
N GLN A 171 3.35 4.00 -37.47
CA GLN A 171 4.63 4.55 -37.94
C GLN A 171 5.85 3.74 -37.44
N ASN A 172 5.63 2.61 -36.76
CA ASN A 172 6.73 1.78 -36.31
C ASN A 172 7.39 1.09 -37.53
N PRO A 173 8.70 1.25 -37.77
CA PRO A 173 9.41 0.56 -38.85
C PRO A 173 9.43 -0.97 -38.71
N GLY A 174 8.90 -1.51 -37.61
CA GLY A 174 8.88 -2.94 -37.30
C GLY A 174 10.21 -3.43 -36.71
N LEU A 175 10.31 -4.75 -36.51
CA LEU A 175 11.55 -5.40 -36.08
C LEU A 175 12.51 -5.51 -37.28
N ASN A 176 13.30 -4.47 -37.53
CA ASN A 176 14.40 -4.58 -38.49
C ASN A 176 15.59 -5.29 -37.84
N LEU A 177 15.55 -6.63 -37.87
CA LEU A 177 16.59 -7.53 -37.34
C LEU A 177 17.80 -7.61 -38.28
N THR A 178 18.32 -6.47 -38.74
CA THR A 178 19.58 -6.46 -39.47
C THR A 178 20.70 -6.71 -38.46
N ILE A 179 21.16 -7.97 -38.37
CA ILE A 179 22.27 -8.37 -37.51
C ILE A 179 23.56 -7.86 -38.16
N THR A 180 23.91 -6.60 -37.88
CA THR A 180 25.20 -6.03 -38.28
C THR A 180 26.21 -6.31 -37.17
N ALA A 181 26.76 -7.53 -37.12
CA ALA A 181 27.93 -7.79 -36.29
C ALA A 181 29.09 -6.96 -36.87
N LYS A 182 29.59 -5.96 -36.13
CA LYS A 182 30.58 -5.02 -36.67
C LYS A 182 31.98 -5.65 -36.73
N SER A 183 32.28 -6.63 -35.87
CA SER A 183 33.59 -7.28 -35.84
C SER A 183 33.59 -8.68 -35.19
N ALA A 184 34.56 -9.54 -35.55
CA ALA A 184 34.72 -10.87 -34.95
C ALA A 184 35.02 -10.85 -33.43
N PRO A 185 35.83 -9.90 -32.88
CA PRO A 185 36.04 -9.77 -31.44
C PRO A 185 34.75 -9.45 -30.67
N GLU A 186 33.86 -8.64 -31.23
CA GLU A 186 32.58 -8.30 -30.61
C GLU A 186 31.69 -9.53 -30.41
N VAL A 187 31.57 -10.38 -31.44
CA VAL A 187 30.80 -11.63 -31.36
C VAL A 187 31.38 -12.56 -30.30
N LEU A 188 32.71 -12.69 -30.23
CA LEU A 188 33.37 -13.52 -29.23
C LEU A 188 33.04 -13.04 -27.81
N VAL A 189 33.10 -11.74 -27.57
CA VAL A 189 32.76 -11.13 -26.27
C VAL A 189 31.30 -11.40 -25.90
N LEU A 190 30.36 -11.25 -26.84
CA LEU A 190 28.95 -11.55 -26.63
C LEU A 190 28.73 -13.03 -26.27
N ILE A 191 29.41 -13.96 -26.95
CA ILE A 191 29.34 -15.39 -26.62
C ILE A 191 29.84 -15.64 -25.19
N VAL A 192 30.98 -15.04 -24.81
CA VAL A 192 31.52 -15.15 -23.45
C VAL A 192 30.53 -14.64 -22.41
N MET A 193 29.86 -13.51 -22.67
CA MET A 193 28.84 -12.96 -21.77
C MET A 193 27.64 -13.89 -21.62
N VAL A 194 27.11 -14.43 -22.72
CA VAL A 194 25.96 -15.37 -22.70
C VAL A 194 26.32 -16.66 -21.97
N VAL A 195 27.50 -17.22 -22.25
CA VAL A 195 27.98 -18.43 -21.57
C VAL A 195 28.21 -18.15 -20.08
N GLY A 196 28.84 -17.03 -19.74
CA GLY A 196 29.07 -16.60 -18.35
C GLY A 196 27.77 -16.48 -17.56
N ALA A 197 26.75 -15.83 -18.14
CA ALA A 197 25.42 -15.72 -17.54
C ALA A 197 24.75 -17.10 -17.35
N GLY A 198 24.76 -17.94 -18.39
CA GLY A 198 24.16 -19.26 -18.36
C GLY A 198 24.81 -20.17 -17.31
N VAL A 199 26.14 -20.18 -17.25
CA VAL A 199 26.89 -20.94 -16.26
C VAL A 199 26.60 -20.44 -14.84
N ALA A 200 26.59 -19.12 -14.62
CA ALA A 200 26.27 -18.54 -13.32
C ALA A 200 24.85 -18.92 -12.84
N ALA A 201 23.89 -19.00 -13.77
CA ALA A 201 22.51 -19.35 -13.47
C ALA A 201 22.31 -20.84 -13.13
N ILE A 202 23.05 -21.73 -13.79
CA ILE A 202 22.86 -23.20 -13.70
C ILE A 202 23.75 -23.83 -12.63
N THR A 203 24.93 -23.27 -12.37
CA THR A 203 25.90 -23.89 -11.47
C THR A 203 25.39 -23.99 -10.04
N GLN A 204 25.70 -25.12 -9.41
CA GLN A 204 25.39 -25.37 -8.00
C GLN A 204 26.52 -24.89 -7.07
N ARG A 205 27.70 -24.60 -7.63
CA ARG A 205 28.89 -24.20 -6.87
C ARG A 205 28.98 -22.67 -6.83
N ARG A 206 28.79 -22.09 -5.64
CA ARG A 206 28.79 -20.63 -5.41
C ARG A 206 30.05 -19.94 -5.91
N LEU A 207 31.22 -20.54 -5.67
CA LEU A 207 32.49 -20.01 -6.15
C LEU A 207 32.53 -19.96 -7.69
N PHE A 208 32.03 -21.01 -8.35
CA PHE A 208 31.95 -21.03 -9.81
C PHE A 208 30.97 -19.99 -10.33
N ALA A 209 29.81 -19.80 -9.67
CA ALA A 209 28.88 -18.74 -10.02
C ALA A 209 29.52 -17.35 -9.93
N ALA A 210 30.25 -17.08 -8.84
CA ALA A 210 30.95 -15.81 -8.64
C ALA A 210 32.02 -15.57 -9.72
N LEU A 211 32.81 -16.59 -10.06
CA LEU A 211 33.82 -16.50 -11.13
C LEU A 211 33.17 -16.31 -12.51
N SER A 212 32.05 -16.97 -12.79
CA SER A 212 31.31 -16.79 -14.04
C SER A 212 30.70 -15.39 -14.17
N ILE A 213 30.24 -14.80 -13.06
CA ILE A 213 29.80 -13.40 -13.02
C ILE A 213 30.99 -12.47 -13.32
N GLY A 214 32.16 -12.72 -12.75
CA GLY A 214 33.37 -11.94 -13.06
C GLY A 214 33.83 -12.05 -14.51
N ALA A 215 33.73 -13.24 -15.11
CA ALA A 215 34.00 -13.42 -16.54
C ALA A 215 33.00 -12.64 -17.42
N LEU A 216 31.73 -12.60 -17.02
CA LEU A 216 30.71 -11.77 -17.66
C LEU A 216 31.04 -10.28 -17.52
N GLY A 217 31.44 -9.81 -16.34
CA GLY A 217 31.80 -8.42 -16.09
C GLY A 217 33.04 -7.95 -16.87
N LEU A 218 34.05 -8.82 -16.99
CA LEU A 218 35.18 -8.59 -17.90
C LEU A 218 34.74 -8.53 -19.36
N GLY A 219 33.80 -9.39 -19.79
CA GLY A 219 33.19 -9.32 -21.11
C GLY A 219 32.53 -7.96 -21.37
N VAL A 220 31.77 -7.45 -20.40
CA VAL A 220 31.17 -6.10 -20.47
C VAL A 220 32.23 -5.01 -20.58
N ALA A 221 33.33 -5.09 -19.82
CA ALA A 221 34.41 -4.11 -19.91
C ALA A 221 35.07 -4.09 -21.31
N VAL A 222 35.34 -5.27 -21.89
CA VAL A 222 35.86 -5.35 -23.26
C VAL A 222 34.84 -4.83 -24.26
N PHE A 223 33.55 -5.11 -24.06
CA PHE A 223 32.48 -4.57 -24.89
C PHE A 223 32.47 -3.02 -24.90
N PHE A 224 32.68 -2.37 -23.74
CA PHE A 224 32.84 -0.92 -23.66
C PHE A 224 34.08 -0.40 -24.40
N LEU A 225 35.22 -1.09 -24.30
CA LEU A 225 36.43 -0.71 -25.05
C LEU A 225 36.20 -0.77 -26.57
N LEU A 226 35.54 -1.83 -27.06
CA LEU A 226 35.21 -1.97 -28.48
C LEU A 226 34.27 -0.86 -28.97
N HIS A 227 33.50 -0.24 -28.07
CA HIS A 227 32.57 0.86 -28.37
C HIS A 227 33.14 2.25 -28.01
N GLY A 228 34.44 2.37 -27.73
CA GLY A 228 35.09 3.66 -27.51
C GLY A 228 34.78 4.30 -26.15
N ALA A 229 34.38 3.50 -25.15
CA ALA A 229 34.08 3.96 -23.79
C ALA A 229 35.16 3.49 -22.78
N PRO A 230 36.39 4.03 -22.82
CA PRO A 230 37.50 3.56 -21.98
C PRO A 230 37.30 3.84 -20.49
N ASP A 231 36.71 4.97 -20.12
CA ASP A 231 36.47 5.32 -18.71
C ASP A 231 35.46 4.37 -18.05
N LEU A 232 34.42 3.99 -18.79
CA LEU A 232 33.45 2.98 -18.36
C LEU A 232 34.10 1.60 -18.24
N ALA A 233 35.01 1.24 -19.16
CA ALA A 233 35.70 -0.03 -19.09
C ALA A 233 36.63 -0.13 -17.87
N MET A 234 37.43 0.91 -17.58
CA MET A 234 38.33 0.94 -16.43
C MET A 234 37.54 0.83 -15.11
N THR A 235 36.46 1.60 -14.98
CA THR A 235 35.60 1.55 -13.79
C THR A 235 34.90 0.20 -13.66
N GLN A 236 34.40 -0.37 -14.76
CA GLN A 236 33.81 -1.71 -14.78
C GLN A 236 34.78 -2.78 -14.26
N ILE A 237 36.04 -2.78 -14.71
CA ILE A 237 37.05 -3.75 -14.26
C ILE A 237 37.28 -3.64 -12.75
N VAL A 238 37.45 -2.42 -12.24
CA VAL A 238 37.73 -2.18 -10.82
C VAL A 238 36.54 -2.59 -9.94
N VAL A 239 35.34 -2.13 -10.28
CA VAL A 239 34.11 -2.39 -9.50
C VAL A 239 33.73 -3.86 -9.55
N ASP A 240 33.86 -4.50 -10.71
CA ASP A 240 33.53 -5.92 -10.87
C ASP A 240 34.53 -6.80 -10.11
N THR A 241 35.82 -6.50 -10.18
CA THR A 241 36.86 -7.20 -9.40
C THR A 241 36.59 -7.09 -7.90
N LEU A 242 36.27 -5.89 -7.41
CA LEU A 242 35.91 -5.68 -6.00
C LEU A 242 34.66 -6.47 -5.62
N THR A 243 33.63 -6.45 -6.48
CA THR A 243 32.35 -7.13 -6.24
C THR A 243 32.53 -8.65 -6.18
N VAL A 244 33.27 -9.23 -7.13
CA VAL A 244 33.61 -10.67 -7.12
C VAL A 244 34.38 -11.02 -5.85
N LEU A 245 35.38 -10.21 -5.47
CA LEU A 245 36.15 -10.42 -4.25
C LEU A 245 35.26 -10.40 -2.99
N LEU A 246 34.35 -9.44 -2.89
CA LEU A 246 33.38 -9.34 -1.78
C LEU A 246 32.43 -10.55 -1.76
N ILE A 247 31.87 -10.94 -2.92
CA ILE A 247 30.99 -12.12 -3.03
C ILE A 247 31.73 -13.38 -2.59
N VAL A 248 32.96 -13.57 -3.05
CA VAL A 248 33.80 -14.71 -2.69
C VAL A 248 34.08 -14.72 -1.18
N LEU A 249 34.46 -13.59 -0.59
CA LEU A 249 34.68 -13.43 0.86
C LEU A 249 33.43 -13.82 1.66
N VAL A 250 32.25 -13.35 1.24
CA VAL A 250 30.97 -13.68 1.90
C VAL A 250 30.66 -15.17 1.79
N PHE A 251 30.85 -15.77 0.61
CA PHE A 251 30.59 -17.20 0.42
C PHE A 251 31.55 -18.10 1.19
N PHE A 252 32.80 -17.68 1.40
CA PHE A 252 33.74 -18.40 2.26
C PHE A 252 33.27 -18.47 3.72
N ARG A 253 32.49 -17.49 4.18
CA ARG A 253 31.99 -17.45 5.57
C ARG A 253 30.63 -18.12 5.76
N LEU A 254 29.89 -18.39 4.69
CA LEU A 254 28.54 -18.97 4.77
C LEU A 254 28.57 -20.51 4.79
N PRO A 255 27.77 -21.17 5.64
CA PRO A 255 27.64 -22.62 5.61
C PRO A 255 27.07 -23.09 4.25
N ARG A 256 27.33 -24.35 3.92
CA ARG A 256 26.71 -25.00 2.75
C ARG A 256 25.21 -25.13 3.03
N LEU A 257 24.38 -24.37 2.33
CA LEU A 257 22.92 -24.52 2.46
C LEU A 257 22.46 -25.75 1.67
N VAL A 258 21.74 -26.66 2.33
CA VAL A 258 21.06 -27.78 1.67
C VAL A 258 19.83 -27.22 0.95
N ARG A 259 19.83 -27.30 -0.38
CA ARG A 259 18.83 -26.64 -1.22
C ARG A 259 17.67 -27.61 -1.54
N GLN A 260 16.67 -27.69 -0.66
CA GLN A 260 15.41 -28.36 -1.00
C GLN A 260 14.47 -27.39 -1.72
N THR A 261 14.58 -27.33 -3.05
CA THR A 261 13.71 -26.51 -3.91
C THR A 261 12.75 -27.41 -4.66
N GLN A 262 11.45 -27.18 -4.48
CA GLN A 262 10.38 -27.91 -5.18
C GLN A 262 10.46 -27.68 -6.70
N VAL A 263 10.23 -28.74 -7.49
CA VAL A 263 10.37 -28.71 -8.96
C VAL A 263 9.45 -27.67 -9.61
N TRP A 264 8.22 -27.52 -9.10
CA TRP A 264 7.29 -26.52 -9.61
C TRP A 264 7.80 -25.08 -9.43
N ARG A 265 8.50 -24.78 -8.32
CA ARG A 265 9.08 -23.45 -8.06
C ARG A 265 10.17 -23.14 -9.07
N LYS A 266 11.05 -24.10 -9.33
CA LYS A 266 12.09 -23.96 -10.37
C LYS A 266 11.48 -23.70 -11.74
N SER A 267 10.44 -24.45 -12.10
CA SER A 267 9.77 -24.29 -13.40
C SER A 267 9.11 -22.92 -13.54
N ARG A 268 8.42 -22.45 -12.49
CA ARG A 268 7.89 -21.09 -12.41
C ARG A 268 8.98 -20.05 -12.60
N ASP A 269 10.09 -20.17 -11.84
CA ASP A 269 11.17 -19.20 -11.87
C ASP A 269 11.83 -19.13 -13.26
N VAL A 270 12.01 -20.27 -13.93
CA VAL A 270 12.51 -20.33 -15.32
C VAL A 270 11.56 -19.62 -16.29
N ILE A 271 10.25 -19.88 -16.20
CA ILE A 271 9.24 -19.24 -17.06
C ILE A 271 9.26 -17.72 -16.85
N ILE A 272 9.30 -17.26 -15.60
CA ILE A 272 9.34 -15.82 -15.28
C ILE A 272 10.64 -15.20 -15.81
N SER A 273 11.80 -15.81 -15.56
CA SER A 273 13.09 -15.28 -16.03
C SER A 273 13.17 -15.20 -17.55
N LEU A 274 12.68 -16.22 -18.27
CA LEU A 274 12.61 -16.19 -19.73
C LEU A 274 11.63 -15.13 -20.23
N GLY A 275 10.46 -15.01 -19.59
CA GLY A 275 9.47 -13.98 -19.93
C GLY A 275 10.00 -12.56 -19.72
N VAL A 276 10.71 -12.30 -18.62
CA VAL A 276 11.37 -11.02 -18.35
C VAL A 276 12.45 -10.74 -19.40
N GLY A 277 13.31 -11.70 -19.68
CA GLY A 277 14.36 -11.56 -20.69
C GLY A 277 13.79 -11.22 -22.06
N ALA A 278 12.79 -11.99 -22.52
CA ALA A 278 12.11 -11.74 -23.78
C ALA A 278 11.42 -10.37 -23.82
N ALA A 279 10.69 -9.98 -22.76
CA ALA A 279 10.05 -8.68 -22.68
C ALA A 279 11.06 -7.53 -22.78
N MET A 280 12.19 -7.63 -22.07
CA MET A 280 13.26 -6.63 -22.13
C MET A 280 13.97 -6.58 -23.48
N THR A 281 14.18 -7.72 -24.13
CA THR A 281 14.75 -7.78 -25.48
C THR A 281 13.82 -7.09 -26.48
N VAL A 282 12.54 -7.45 -26.48
CA VAL A 282 11.53 -6.87 -27.38
C VAL A 282 11.37 -5.37 -27.12
N PHE A 283 11.36 -4.94 -25.86
CA PHE A 283 11.32 -3.53 -25.50
C PHE A 283 12.55 -2.75 -25.99
N THR A 284 13.75 -3.28 -25.76
CA THR A 284 15.00 -2.64 -26.23
C THR A 284 15.01 -2.50 -27.75
N LEU A 285 14.61 -3.55 -28.48
CA LEU A 285 14.51 -3.51 -29.94
C LEU A 285 13.48 -2.49 -30.43
N ALA A 286 12.33 -2.39 -29.76
CA ALA A 286 11.32 -1.38 -30.08
C ALA A 286 11.82 0.04 -29.83
N ALA A 287 12.52 0.26 -28.71
CA ALA A 287 13.05 1.57 -28.32
C ALA A 287 14.21 2.04 -29.22
N MET A 288 14.99 1.12 -29.81
CA MET A 288 16.03 1.48 -30.77
C MET A 288 15.48 2.07 -32.08
N GLY A 289 14.22 1.76 -32.43
CA GLY A 289 13.56 2.25 -33.64
C GLY A 289 12.86 3.61 -33.49
N SER A 290 12.86 4.22 -32.30
CA SER A 290 12.19 5.51 -32.08
C SER A 290 13.12 6.69 -32.36
N ASP A 291 12.60 7.73 -33.03
CA ASP A 291 13.32 8.98 -33.28
C ASP A 291 13.77 9.66 -31.98
N ARG A 292 15.00 10.16 -31.99
CA ARG A 292 15.57 10.92 -30.86
C ARG A 292 15.38 12.41 -31.12
N PRO A 293 14.55 13.11 -30.33
CA PRO A 293 14.14 14.49 -30.64
C PRO A 293 15.21 15.57 -30.37
N VAL A 294 16.34 15.24 -29.72
CA VAL A 294 17.38 16.23 -29.35
C VAL A 294 18.77 15.63 -29.49
N ASP A 295 19.65 16.29 -30.25
CA ASP A 295 21.07 15.94 -30.32
C ASP A 295 21.85 16.58 -29.16
N THR A 296 21.56 16.09 -27.94
CA THR A 296 22.30 16.50 -26.74
C THR A 296 23.79 16.16 -26.85
N ALA A 297 24.15 15.15 -27.66
CA ALA A 297 25.55 14.78 -27.85
C ALA A 297 26.33 15.88 -28.56
N GLN A 298 25.78 16.46 -29.62
CA GLN A 298 26.40 17.60 -30.30
C GLN A 298 26.51 18.82 -29.37
N TRP A 299 25.45 19.14 -28.61
CA TRP A 299 25.46 20.24 -27.65
C TRP A 299 26.60 20.11 -26.63
N VAL A 300 26.81 18.90 -26.08
CA VAL A 300 27.91 18.62 -25.14
C VAL A 300 29.26 18.70 -25.84
N ALA A 301 29.40 18.11 -27.02
CA ALA A 301 30.68 18.06 -27.74
C ALA A 301 31.23 19.48 -28.05
N GLU A 302 30.36 20.40 -28.48
CA GLU A 302 30.75 21.78 -28.80
C GLU A 302 31.17 22.60 -27.56
N ARG A 303 30.58 22.30 -26.39
CA ARG A 303 30.75 23.06 -25.15
C ARG A 303 31.79 22.51 -24.19
N THR A 304 32.15 21.23 -24.35
CA THR A 304 33.10 20.56 -23.45
C THR A 304 34.42 21.32 -23.32
N TYR A 305 34.99 21.76 -24.45
CA TYR A 305 36.27 22.48 -24.45
C TYR A 305 36.09 23.99 -24.26
N THR A 306 35.03 24.57 -24.81
CA THR A 306 34.84 26.03 -24.86
C THR A 306 34.28 26.61 -23.57
N GLU A 307 33.38 25.91 -22.89
CA GLU A 307 32.72 26.37 -21.67
C GLU A 307 33.31 25.71 -20.41
N ALA A 308 33.59 24.40 -20.46
CA ALA A 308 34.10 23.63 -19.32
C ALA A 308 35.62 23.39 -19.35
N TYR A 309 36.33 23.89 -20.36
CA TYR A 309 37.79 23.83 -20.50
C TYR A 309 38.41 22.41 -20.44
N GLY A 310 37.62 21.37 -20.65
CA GLY A 310 38.05 19.98 -20.59
C GLY A 310 38.22 19.33 -21.96
N ARG A 311 39.06 18.28 -22.03
CA ARG A 311 39.25 17.47 -23.25
C ARG A 311 38.60 16.09 -23.16
N ASN A 312 38.39 15.58 -21.95
CA ASN A 312 37.66 14.34 -21.74
C ASN A 312 36.17 14.67 -21.55
N ILE A 313 35.38 14.43 -22.59
CA ILE A 313 33.94 14.69 -22.61
C ILE A 313 33.22 13.96 -21.47
N VAL A 314 33.58 12.70 -21.18
CA VAL A 314 32.93 11.91 -20.12
C VAL A 314 33.17 12.55 -18.75
N ASN A 315 34.43 12.87 -18.44
CA ASN A 315 34.77 13.51 -17.17
C ASN A 315 34.12 14.90 -17.01
N VAL A 316 34.05 15.68 -18.09
CA VAL A 316 33.38 16.99 -18.07
C VAL A 316 31.88 16.86 -17.82
N ILE A 317 31.20 15.88 -18.44
CA ILE A 317 29.78 15.62 -18.15
C ILE A 317 29.61 15.31 -16.67
N LEU A 318 30.44 14.43 -16.11
CA LEU A 318 30.31 13.96 -14.73
C LEU A 318 30.55 15.06 -13.69
N VAL A 319 31.51 15.95 -13.92
CA VAL A 319 31.94 16.93 -12.91
C VAL A 319 31.28 18.29 -13.09
N ASP A 320 31.03 18.71 -14.34
CA ASP A 320 30.57 20.06 -14.66
C ASP A 320 29.07 20.06 -15.03
N PHE A 321 28.74 19.58 -16.24
CA PHE A 321 27.35 19.65 -16.75
C PHE A 321 26.34 18.86 -15.91
N ARG A 322 26.76 17.76 -15.29
CA ARG A 322 25.93 16.89 -14.44
C ARG A 322 26.58 16.61 -13.08
N GLY A 323 27.34 17.57 -12.55
CA GLY A 323 28.02 17.47 -11.25
C GLY A 323 27.12 17.14 -10.05
N ILE A 324 25.83 17.47 -10.13
CA ILE A 324 24.86 17.13 -9.07
C ILE A 324 24.64 15.62 -8.97
N ASP A 325 24.62 14.91 -10.11
CA ASP A 325 24.43 13.46 -10.13
C ASP A 325 25.63 12.75 -9.49
N THR A 326 26.86 13.21 -9.77
CA THR A 326 28.07 12.65 -9.14
C THR A 326 28.20 12.96 -7.66
N MET A 327 27.79 14.16 -7.22
CA MET A 327 27.65 14.46 -5.80
C MET A 327 26.68 13.49 -5.11
N GLY A 328 25.55 13.19 -5.76
CA GLY A 328 24.57 12.21 -5.30
C GLY A 328 25.14 10.79 -5.20
N GLU A 329 25.85 10.33 -6.22
CA GLU A 329 26.53 9.02 -6.23
C GLU A 329 27.55 8.89 -5.09
N ILE A 330 28.40 9.92 -4.89
CA ILE A 330 29.37 9.94 -3.79
C ILE A 330 28.66 9.90 -2.43
N ALA A 331 27.56 10.64 -2.27
CA ALA A 331 26.76 10.61 -1.04
C ALA A 331 26.19 9.21 -0.77
N VAL A 332 25.66 8.52 -1.78
CA VAL A 332 25.15 7.15 -1.66
C VAL A 332 26.26 6.17 -1.28
N LEU A 333 27.44 6.26 -1.92
CA LEU A 333 28.60 5.44 -1.57
C LEU A 333 29.08 5.70 -0.13
N GLY A 334 29.09 6.97 0.30
CA GLY A 334 29.40 7.35 1.68
C GLY A 334 28.41 6.75 2.67
N ILE A 335 27.10 6.86 2.42
CA ILE A 335 26.05 6.26 3.25
C ILE A 335 26.19 4.73 3.30
N ALA A 336 26.47 4.07 2.18
CA ALA A 336 26.69 2.64 2.14
C ALA A 336 27.91 2.23 2.99
N ALA A 337 29.02 2.96 2.89
CA ALA A 337 30.22 2.73 3.70
C ALA A 337 29.96 2.91 5.20
N PHE A 338 29.23 3.97 5.58
CA PHE A 338 28.81 4.19 6.97
C PHE A 338 27.87 3.09 7.47
N GLY A 339 26.89 2.67 6.65
CA GLY A 339 25.96 1.59 6.98
C GLY A 339 26.67 0.25 7.21
N VAL A 340 27.59 -0.13 6.32
CA VAL A 340 28.41 -1.35 6.48
C VAL A 340 29.27 -1.25 7.74
N THR A 341 29.90 -0.10 8.01
CA THR A 341 30.72 0.11 9.20
C THR A 341 29.89 0.01 10.48
N ALA A 342 28.67 0.58 10.49
CA ALA A 342 27.76 0.50 11.61
C ALA A 342 27.33 -0.94 11.90
N LEU A 343 26.94 -1.70 10.86
CA LEU A 343 26.55 -3.11 10.98
C LEU A 343 27.68 -3.98 11.54
N LEU A 344 28.92 -3.76 11.08
CA LEU A 344 30.08 -4.49 11.57
C LEU A 344 30.40 -4.17 13.03
N ARG A 345 30.26 -2.91 13.46
CA ARG A 345 30.49 -2.49 14.85
C ARG A 345 29.41 -2.99 15.81
N LEU A 346 28.14 -2.96 15.39
CA LEU A 346 27.01 -3.44 16.19
C LEU A 346 27.14 -4.94 16.50
N ARG A 347 27.47 -5.76 15.50
CA ARG A 347 27.67 -7.20 15.69
C ARG A 347 28.82 -7.54 16.64
N ASN A 348 29.86 -6.71 16.69
CA ASN A 348 30.97 -6.93 17.62
C ASN A 348 30.60 -6.60 19.07
N ARG A 349 29.59 -5.76 19.32
CA ARG A 349 29.10 -5.46 20.68
C ARG A 349 28.27 -6.58 21.29
N GLU A 350 27.45 -7.28 20.50
CA GLU A 350 26.67 -8.44 20.98
C GLU A 350 27.55 -9.65 21.33
N ASN A 351 28.78 -9.71 20.81
CA ASN A 351 29.74 -10.77 21.11
C ASN A 351 30.71 -10.42 22.25
N LEU A 352 30.55 -9.26 22.90
CA LEU A 352 31.26 -8.98 24.15
C LEU A 352 30.51 -9.66 25.28
N PRO A 353 31.19 -10.43 26.17
CA PRO A 353 30.54 -10.89 27.39
C PRO A 353 30.03 -9.64 28.11
N THR A 354 28.74 -9.61 28.42
CA THR A 354 28.18 -8.68 29.38
C THR A 354 28.97 -8.89 30.66
N THR A 355 29.97 -8.04 30.91
CA THR A 355 30.56 -7.92 32.23
C THR A 355 29.41 -7.60 33.16
N GLU A 356 29.08 -8.54 34.03
CA GLU A 356 28.21 -8.33 35.16
C GLU A 356 28.57 -7.00 35.79
N VAL A 357 27.60 -6.10 35.82
CA VAL A 357 27.65 -4.96 36.72
C VAL A 357 27.57 -5.58 38.12
N ALA A 358 28.74 -5.78 38.72
CA ALA A 358 28.83 -6.00 40.16
C ALA A 358 28.53 -4.67 40.85
N GLU A 359 27.72 -4.82 41.90
CA GLU A 359 27.14 -3.84 42.83
C GLU A 359 27.93 -2.55 43.11
#